data_AF-A0A929CZ90-F1
#
_entry.id   AF-A0A929CZ90-F1
#
_cell.length_a   1.000
_cell.length_b   1.000
_cell.length_c   1.000
_cell.angle_alpha   90.00
_cell.angle_beta   90.00
_cell.angle_gamma   90.00
#
_symmetry.space_group_name_H-M   'P 1'
#
loop_
_entity.id
_entity.type
_entity.pdbx_description
1 polymer ?
#
loop_
_entity_poly.entity_id
_entity_poly.type
_entity_poly.pdbx_seq_one_letter_code
_entity_poly.pdbx_strand_id
1 'polypeptide(L)'
;MNREERYDFVIVGGGPNGTALAAYLAKSGQSVCVLEERPESGGACENTEPIPGVRIDPHTTYMYAGAAPGFEQLELWKHGFRMDWRPSTVQMARPDMEPVAGAANLTTEGVVPLVDKDVFGWAKITGMAGEPPFARELLRAIYWCPPHPPEVEITAENIPYMQVYKQYAPDVWTEELLDMTMWELMDEYIETESYKVQMAMVAWYSGASPEWEGVAVPAVGGALAFAYVGVTPPRGGMHGYFHSIIRCAMAHGAVIRTICPVDEIIIREGRAVGVRLRDTAAWGEKTIWANKAVVSAMDIQQTFLKLIGPQHMDVSFLQRIKDISLKGSSIYVSHFLFREPPRFRSKFKGLENAIADGVVYPCDSRELYYEHIMDINARKGSPSMPPEKVLWISCGSKRNIPDACRIPDRYLVSPFYVIVPPPEYHVEGPDALAKEKDKWDAYMLKAYSQVAENAEDDLVQMWSNPPWESEHRNVGLIGGGWYATRMCKDQLWTNRPLPEYSRYRSPIDGLYFCHQTSGHPGGLALMAIPYNLMHILIEDGLVEPGDWWYPSPWYIPEKGKISAIPRK
;
A
#
# COMPACT_ATOMS: atom_id res chain seq x y z
N MET A 1 -8.93 -39.43 -21.91
CA MET A 1 -7.69 -38.64 -21.84
C MET A 1 -8.04 -37.35 -21.12
N ASN A 2 -7.65 -37.20 -19.85
CA ASN A 2 -7.76 -35.90 -19.19
C ASN A 2 -6.83 -34.94 -19.96
N ARG A 3 -7.42 -33.88 -20.52
CA ARG A 3 -6.65 -32.84 -21.19
C ARG A 3 -5.89 -32.09 -20.11
N GLU A 4 -4.56 -32.16 -20.13
CA GLU A 4 -3.72 -31.38 -19.21
C GLU A 4 -4.12 -29.91 -19.27
N GLU A 5 -4.27 -29.27 -18.11
CA GLU A 5 -4.67 -27.89 -18.04
C GLU A 5 -3.47 -26.96 -18.19
N ARG A 6 -3.55 -26.03 -19.16
CA ARG A 6 -2.42 -25.18 -19.56
C ARG A 6 -2.86 -23.75 -19.86
N TYR A 7 -2.03 -22.79 -19.46
CA TYR A 7 -2.16 -21.36 -19.74
C TYR A 7 -0.81 -20.78 -20.15
N ASP A 8 -0.77 -19.62 -20.79
CA ASP A 8 0.49 -18.91 -21.03
C ASP A 8 1.12 -18.49 -19.71
N PHE A 9 0.29 -17.93 -18.83
CA PHE A 9 0.71 -17.48 -17.49
C PHE A 9 -0.14 -18.13 -16.40
N VAL A 10 0.53 -18.67 -15.38
CA VAL A 10 -0.10 -19.09 -14.13
C VAL A 10 0.36 -18.15 -13.03
N ILE A 11 -0.59 -17.45 -12.40
CA ILE A 11 -0.32 -16.48 -11.35
C ILE A 11 -0.75 -17.09 -10.00
N VAL A 12 0.19 -17.13 -9.06
CA VAL A 12 -0.07 -17.63 -7.70
C VAL A 12 -0.38 -16.45 -6.78
N GLY A 13 -1.61 -16.37 -6.29
CA GLY A 13 -2.13 -15.30 -5.43
C GLY A 13 -3.16 -14.40 -6.15
N GLY A 14 -4.38 -14.33 -5.61
CA GLY A 14 -5.48 -13.49 -6.10
C GLY A 14 -5.57 -12.12 -5.44
N GLY A 15 -4.43 -11.57 -5.00
CA GLY A 15 -4.34 -10.21 -4.49
C GLY A 15 -4.45 -9.13 -5.59
N PRO A 16 -4.39 -7.84 -5.22
CA PRO A 16 -4.54 -6.74 -6.17
C PRO A 16 -3.43 -6.72 -7.23
N ASN A 17 -2.19 -7.05 -6.87
CA ASN A 17 -1.06 -7.07 -7.82
C ASN A 17 -1.21 -8.20 -8.85
N GLY A 18 -1.39 -9.44 -8.39
CA GLY A 18 -1.55 -10.60 -9.28
C GLY A 18 -2.76 -10.46 -10.21
N THR A 19 -3.88 -9.93 -9.71
CA THR A 19 -5.09 -9.74 -10.52
C THR A 19 -4.96 -8.58 -11.51
N ALA A 20 -4.28 -7.49 -11.14
CA ALA A 20 -3.99 -6.41 -12.08
C ALA A 20 -3.00 -6.85 -13.17
N LEU A 21 -2.00 -7.68 -12.84
CA LEU A 21 -1.16 -8.31 -13.86
C LEU A 21 -1.99 -9.20 -14.79
N ALA A 22 -2.91 -10.01 -14.23
CA ALA A 22 -3.82 -10.83 -15.02
C ALA A 22 -4.64 -9.99 -16.00
N ALA A 23 -5.11 -8.81 -15.57
CA ALA A 23 -5.83 -7.87 -16.44
C ALA A 23 -4.96 -7.37 -17.59
N TYR A 24 -3.72 -6.94 -17.31
CA TYR A 24 -2.79 -6.53 -18.36
C TYR A 24 -2.47 -7.65 -19.35
N LEU A 25 -2.14 -8.84 -18.85
CA LEU A 25 -1.79 -10.00 -19.67
C LEU A 25 -2.97 -10.47 -20.54
N ALA A 26 -4.16 -10.59 -19.95
CA ALA A 26 -5.37 -10.98 -20.68
C ALA A 26 -5.76 -9.92 -21.73
N LYS A 27 -5.62 -8.63 -21.41
CA LYS A 27 -5.83 -7.53 -22.38
C LYS A 27 -4.83 -7.57 -23.54
N SER A 28 -3.63 -8.10 -23.31
CA SER A 28 -2.62 -8.43 -24.35
C SER A 28 -2.85 -9.80 -25.02
N GLY A 29 -4.05 -10.39 -24.87
CA GLY A 29 -4.44 -11.63 -25.53
C GLY A 29 -3.79 -12.90 -24.97
N GLN A 30 -3.14 -12.84 -23.81
CA GLN A 30 -2.53 -14.01 -23.18
C GLN A 30 -3.60 -14.85 -22.46
N SER A 31 -3.45 -16.18 -22.48
CA SER A 31 -4.24 -17.06 -21.62
C SER A 31 -3.67 -17.06 -20.19
N VAL A 32 -4.49 -16.70 -19.20
CA VAL A 32 -4.04 -16.49 -17.81
C VAL A 32 -4.93 -17.24 -16.83
N CYS A 33 -4.31 -17.90 -15.85
CA CYS A 33 -5.00 -18.46 -14.69
C CYS A 33 -4.43 -17.89 -13.40
N VAL A 34 -5.27 -17.28 -12.58
CA VAL A 34 -4.96 -16.84 -11.22
C VAL A 34 -5.47 -17.87 -10.22
N LEU A 35 -4.61 -18.24 -9.27
CA LEU A 35 -4.91 -19.22 -8.23
C LEU A 35 -4.90 -18.55 -6.86
N GLU A 36 -6.06 -18.54 -6.20
CA GLU A 36 -6.28 -17.94 -4.89
C GLU A 36 -6.61 -19.03 -3.87
N GLU A 37 -5.91 -19.03 -2.74
CA GLU A 37 -6.11 -20.01 -1.66
C GLU A 37 -7.44 -19.82 -0.94
N ARG A 38 -7.85 -18.57 -0.72
CA ARG A 38 -9.08 -18.22 -0.01
C ARG A 38 -10.33 -18.42 -0.88
N PRO A 39 -11.53 -18.47 -0.28
CA PRO A 39 -12.80 -18.45 -1.02
C PRO A 39 -13.03 -17.16 -1.83
N GLU A 40 -12.34 -16.08 -1.46
CA GLU A 40 -12.50 -14.77 -2.06
C GLU A 40 -11.13 -14.14 -2.38
N SER A 41 -11.04 -13.58 -3.58
CA SER A 41 -9.87 -12.82 -4.05
C SER A 41 -9.94 -11.37 -3.60
N GLY A 42 -8.79 -10.71 -3.53
CA GLY A 42 -8.68 -9.32 -3.09
C GLY A 42 -7.48 -9.05 -2.21
N GLY A 43 -6.91 -10.10 -1.60
CA GLY A 43 -5.85 -9.94 -0.61
C GLY A 43 -6.25 -8.92 0.45
N ALA A 44 -5.42 -7.91 0.67
CA ALA A 44 -5.68 -6.85 1.63
C ALA A 44 -6.81 -5.86 1.24
N CYS A 45 -7.20 -5.85 -0.04
CA CYS A 45 -8.32 -5.04 -0.56
C CYS A 45 -9.65 -5.78 -0.35
N GLU A 46 -9.94 -6.14 0.89
CA GLU A 46 -11.15 -6.85 1.31
C GLU A 46 -11.98 -5.99 2.26
N ASN A 47 -13.29 -6.24 2.27
CA ASN A 47 -14.20 -5.72 3.28
C ASN A 47 -14.82 -6.89 4.04
N THR A 48 -15.16 -6.71 5.32
CA THR A 48 -15.87 -7.73 6.11
C THR A 48 -17.16 -7.16 6.70
N GLU A 49 -18.10 -8.05 6.99
CA GLU A 49 -19.38 -7.72 7.62
C GLU A 49 -19.50 -8.48 8.95
N PRO A 50 -18.88 -8.00 10.04
CA PRO A 50 -18.82 -8.71 11.31
C PRO A 50 -20.20 -8.94 11.96
N ILE A 51 -21.16 -8.07 11.67
CA ILE A 51 -22.58 -8.25 11.95
C ILE A 51 -23.40 -7.77 10.75
N PRO A 52 -24.60 -8.34 10.51
CA PRO A 52 -25.45 -7.90 9.40
C PRO A 52 -25.69 -6.39 9.43
N GLY A 53 -25.44 -5.74 8.29
CA GLY A 53 -25.61 -4.30 8.09
C GLY A 53 -24.42 -3.44 8.50
N VAL A 54 -23.30 -3.99 9.00
CA VAL A 54 -22.10 -3.22 9.33
C VAL A 54 -20.91 -3.74 8.53
N ARG A 55 -20.41 -2.93 7.59
CA ARG A 55 -19.27 -3.24 6.75
C ARG A 55 -18.03 -2.48 7.22
N ILE A 56 -16.96 -3.21 7.52
CA ILE A 56 -15.68 -2.66 7.97
C ILE A 56 -14.55 -3.01 7.00
N ASP A 57 -13.48 -2.22 7.06
CA ASP A 57 -12.27 -2.40 6.26
C ASP A 57 -11.16 -2.93 7.18
N PRO A 58 -10.96 -4.25 7.32
CA PRO A 58 -10.04 -4.81 8.33
C PRO A 58 -8.56 -4.45 8.10
N HIS A 59 -8.23 -3.86 6.95
CA HIS A 59 -6.87 -3.47 6.60
C HIS A 59 -6.78 -2.28 5.63
N THR A 60 -7.14 -2.42 4.35
CA THR A 60 -6.95 -1.33 3.37
C THR A 60 -8.22 -0.51 3.19
N THR A 61 -8.19 0.80 3.49
CA THR A 61 -9.33 1.72 3.30
C THR A 61 -9.15 2.75 2.20
N TYR A 62 -7.94 3.29 2.06
CA TYR A 62 -7.70 4.45 1.21
C TYR A 62 -7.15 4.07 -0.17
N MET A 63 -7.48 4.92 -1.14
CA MET A 63 -6.95 4.82 -2.48
C MET A 63 -5.65 5.64 -2.60
N TYR A 64 -4.59 5.01 -3.09
CA TYR A 64 -3.31 5.67 -3.40
C TYR A 64 -3.02 5.69 -4.91
N ALA A 65 -3.75 4.89 -5.68
CA ALA A 65 -3.48 4.66 -7.10
C ALA A 65 -3.93 5.80 -8.02
N GLY A 66 -4.29 6.99 -7.51
CA GLY A 66 -4.94 8.04 -8.33
C GLY A 66 -4.18 8.48 -9.57
N ALA A 67 -2.84 8.39 -9.55
CA ALA A 67 -1.98 8.70 -10.69
C ALA A 67 -1.64 7.47 -11.56
N ALA A 68 -2.15 6.28 -11.24
CA ALA A 68 -1.77 5.03 -11.87
C ALA A 68 -2.16 5.00 -13.36
N PRO A 69 -1.20 4.71 -14.27
CA PRO A 69 -1.49 4.42 -15.68
C PRO A 69 -2.54 3.31 -15.88
N GLY A 70 -2.68 2.41 -14.90
CA GLY A 70 -3.66 1.32 -14.96
C GLY A 70 -5.10 1.80 -15.04
N PHE A 71 -5.44 2.99 -14.55
CA PHE A 71 -6.79 3.52 -14.73
C PHE A 71 -7.10 3.75 -16.21
N GLU A 72 -6.18 4.39 -16.96
CA GLU A 72 -6.33 4.62 -18.40
C GLU A 72 -6.13 3.35 -19.21
N GLN A 73 -5.08 2.57 -18.91
CA GLN A 73 -4.69 1.42 -19.71
C GLN A 73 -5.63 0.23 -19.54
N LEU A 74 -6.23 0.02 -18.37
CA LEU A 74 -7.23 -1.03 -18.13
C LEU A 74 -8.67 -0.51 -18.18
N GLU A 75 -8.85 0.80 -18.38
CA GLU A 75 -10.14 1.45 -18.53
C GLU A 75 -11.13 1.09 -17.42
N LEU A 76 -10.69 1.11 -16.15
CA LEU A 76 -11.42 0.52 -15.02
C LEU A 76 -12.83 1.10 -14.82
N TRP A 77 -13.12 2.30 -15.34
CA TRP A 77 -14.47 2.88 -15.36
C TRP A 77 -15.46 2.02 -16.15
N LYS A 78 -15.02 1.31 -17.21
CA LYS A 78 -15.84 0.33 -17.95
C LYS A 78 -16.13 -0.92 -17.13
N HIS A 79 -15.29 -1.21 -16.15
CA HIS A 79 -15.38 -2.38 -15.28
C HIS A 79 -15.92 -2.03 -13.88
N GLY A 80 -16.63 -0.91 -13.75
CA GLY A 80 -17.39 -0.55 -12.55
C GLY A 80 -16.59 0.14 -11.45
N PHE A 81 -15.36 0.60 -11.71
CA PHE A 81 -14.70 1.52 -10.78
C PHE A 81 -15.50 2.81 -10.67
N ARG A 82 -15.84 3.21 -9.44
CA ARG A 82 -16.57 4.44 -9.14
C ARG A 82 -15.98 5.07 -7.89
N MET A 83 -15.88 6.39 -7.90
CA MET A 83 -15.40 7.18 -6.77
C MET A 83 -16.32 8.38 -6.61
N ASP A 84 -16.66 8.71 -5.38
CA ASP A 84 -17.31 9.97 -5.07
C ASP A 84 -16.21 10.99 -4.79
N TRP A 85 -16.11 12.01 -5.63
CA TRP A 85 -15.23 13.12 -5.34
C TRP A 85 -15.79 13.91 -4.17
N ARG A 86 -15.03 14.02 -3.07
CA ARG A 86 -15.36 14.90 -1.95
C ARG A 86 -14.48 16.14 -2.01
N PRO A 87 -15.04 17.33 -2.26
CA PRO A 87 -14.27 18.57 -2.25
C PRO A 87 -13.67 18.89 -0.87
N SER A 88 -14.29 18.41 0.22
CA SER A 88 -13.94 18.73 1.62
C SER A 88 -12.63 18.09 2.13
N THR A 89 -11.88 17.39 1.30
CA THR A 89 -10.63 16.71 1.66
C THR A 89 -9.43 17.15 0.81
N VAL A 90 -9.65 18.04 -0.18
CA VAL A 90 -8.60 18.55 -1.11
C VAL A 90 -8.59 20.08 -1.18
N GLN A 91 -9.50 20.77 -0.49
CA GLN A 91 -9.59 22.23 -0.56
C GLN A 91 -8.48 22.91 0.27
N MET A 92 -7.25 22.86 -0.23
CA MET A 92 -6.33 23.96 -0.08
C MET A 92 -6.70 25.02 -1.13
N ALA A 93 -6.95 26.26 -0.69
CA ALA A 93 -7.17 27.45 -1.51
C ALA A 93 -8.60 27.71 -2.07
N ARG A 94 -9.55 28.10 -1.21
CA ARG A 94 -10.53 29.17 -1.53
C ARG A 94 -10.81 30.06 -0.31
N PRO A 95 -10.72 31.39 -0.42
CA PRO A 95 -10.82 32.33 0.71
C PRO A 95 -12.25 32.60 1.22
N ASP A 96 -13.30 32.09 0.56
CA ASP A 96 -14.72 32.35 0.85
C ASP A 96 -15.47 31.18 1.53
N MET A 97 -14.78 30.11 1.92
CA MET A 97 -15.38 28.86 2.40
C MET A 97 -14.82 28.43 3.77
N GLU A 98 -15.59 27.65 4.54
CA GLU A 98 -15.19 27.14 5.86
C GLU A 98 -13.88 26.34 5.80
N PRO A 99 -13.05 26.40 6.87
CA PRO A 99 -11.77 25.68 6.92
C PRO A 99 -11.95 24.16 6.76
N VAL A 100 -11.06 23.58 5.98
CA VAL A 100 -11.12 22.19 5.48
C VAL A 100 -10.16 21.31 6.28
N ALA A 101 -10.37 19.99 6.29
CA ALA A 101 -9.35 19.04 6.76
C ALA A 101 -8.01 19.31 6.05
N GLY A 102 -6.96 19.66 6.82
CA GLY A 102 -5.67 20.11 6.31
C GLY A 102 -5.42 21.63 6.39
N ALA A 103 -6.37 22.44 6.90
CA ALA A 103 -6.15 23.86 7.19
C ALA A 103 -5.57 24.12 8.62
N ALA A 104 -5.54 23.07 9.46
CA ALA A 104 -4.99 23.11 10.80
C ALA A 104 -4.70 21.69 11.33
N ASN A 105 -3.85 21.61 12.34
CA ASN A 105 -3.41 20.36 12.96
C ASN A 105 -4.04 20.18 14.34
N LEU A 106 -4.28 18.93 14.73
CA LEU A 106 -4.82 18.61 16.05
C LEU A 106 -3.69 18.21 17.01
N THR A 107 -3.60 18.91 18.12
CA THR A 107 -2.68 18.63 19.22
C THR A 107 -3.44 18.34 20.50
N THR A 108 -2.75 17.86 21.53
CA THR A 108 -3.36 17.62 22.84
C THR A 108 -3.95 18.90 23.46
N GLU A 109 -3.40 20.07 23.14
CA GLU A 109 -3.87 21.38 23.61
C GLU A 109 -4.98 22.01 22.73
N GLY A 110 -5.18 21.53 21.50
CA GLY A 110 -6.25 22.00 20.62
C GLY A 110 -5.84 22.08 19.15
N VAL A 111 -6.34 23.09 18.45
CA VAL A 111 -6.09 23.30 17.02
C VAL A 111 -4.93 24.27 16.80
N VAL A 112 -3.96 23.87 15.98
CA VAL A 112 -2.86 24.74 15.53
C VAL A 112 -3.07 25.07 14.05
N PRO A 113 -3.31 26.35 13.68
CA PRO A 113 -3.50 26.74 12.28
C PRO A 113 -2.20 26.64 11.49
N LEU A 114 -2.32 26.46 10.17
CA LEU A 114 -1.17 26.55 9.26
C LEU A 114 -0.83 28.02 8.96
N VAL A 115 0.45 28.27 8.67
CA VAL A 115 0.91 29.55 8.11
C VAL A 115 1.15 29.43 6.60
N ASP A 116 1.22 30.57 5.90
CA ASP A 116 1.43 30.62 4.45
C ASP A 116 2.65 29.80 4.02
N LYS A 117 3.74 29.86 4.78
CA LYS A 117 4.95 29.07 4.50
C LYS A 117 4.67 27.57 4.46
N ASP A 118 3.83 27.04 5.34
CA ASP A 118 3.48 25.62 5.36
C ASP A 118 2.73 25.20 4.10
N VAL A 119 1.72 25.99 3.72
CA VAL A 119 0.85 25.71 2.58
C VAL A 119 1.64 25.81 1.28
N PHE A 120 2.36 26.91 1.07
CA PHE A 120 3.16 27.11 -0.15
C PHE A 120 4.38 26.18 -0.20
N GLY A 121 5.03 25.94 0.94
CA GLY A 121 6.16 25.02 1.04
C GLY A 121 5.76 23.59 0.69
N TRP A 122 4.68 23.09 1.28
CA TRP A 122 4.16 21.75 0.95
C TRP A 122 3.71 21.65 -0.51
N ALA A 123 2.97 22.65 -1.01
CA ALA A 123 2.51 22.65 -2.40
C ALA A 123 3.67 22.73 -3.40
N LYS A 124 4.79 23.35 -3.03
CA LYS A 124 6.02 23.40 -3.82
C LYS A 124 6.72 22.05 -3.87
N ILE A 125 7.03 21.42 -2.74
CA ILE A 125 7.73 20.13 -2.72
C ILE A 125 6.90 19.00 -3.34
N THR A 126 5.57 19.09 -3.30
CA THR A 126 4.66 18.11 -3.91
C THR A 126 4.31 18.40 -5.36
N GLY A 127 4.67 19.58 -5.88
CA GLY A 127 4.31 20.01 -7.23
C GLY A 127 2.83 20.31 -7.45
N MET A 128 2.06 20.51 -6.37
CA MET A 128 0.66 20.95 -6.43
C MET A 128 0.51 22.42 -6.86
N ALA A 129 1.52 23.26 -6.58
CA ALA A 129 1.53 24.69 -6.93
C ALA A 129 2.32 25.03 -8.21
N GLY A 130 2.81 24.03 -8.96
CA GLY A 130 3.55 24.28 -10.22
C GLY A 130 2.66 24.83 -11.34
N GLU A 131 3.28 25.46 -12.35
CA GLU A 131 2.62 25.87 -13.60
C GLU A 131 3.34 25.27 -14.83
N PRO A 132 2.86 24.15 -15.39
CA PRO A 132 1.72 23.34 -14.94
C PRO A 132 2.04 22.55 -13.66
N PRO A 133 1.03 22.14 -12.86
CA PRO A 133 1.24 21.26 -11.72
C PRO A 133 1.86 19.94 -12.17
N PHE A 134 2.84 19.44 -11.41
CA PHE A 134 3.60 18.24 -11.74
C PHE A 134 3.42 17.11 -10.72
N ALA A 135 2.48 17.23 -9.78
CA ALA A 135 2.22 16.22 -8.75
C ALA A 135 1.94 14.82 -9.33
N ARG A 136 1.21 14.74 -10.45
CA ARG A 136 0.93 13.46 -11.12
C ARG A 136 2.20 12.85 -11.70
N GLU A 137 3.01 13.66 -12.36
CA GLU A 137 4.28 13.28 -12.96
C GLU A 137 5.28 12.85 -11.88
N LEU A 138 5.34 13.56 -10.75
CA LEU A 138 6.14 13.19 -9.58
C LEU A 138 5.72 11.84 -9.02
N LEU A 139 4.42 11.63 -8.78
CA LEU A 139 3.89 10.34 -8.33
C LEU A 139 4.22 9.20 -9.32
N ARG A 140 4.04 9.44 -10.62
CA ARG A 140 4.41 8.50 -11.70
C ARG A 140 5.90 8.15 -11.67
N ALA A 141 6.76 9.12 -11.42
CA ALA A 141 8.19 8.91 -11.32
C ALA A 141 8.59 8.13 -10.06
N ILE A 142 7.92 8.36 -8.93
CA ILE A 142 8.21 7.67 -7.67
C ILE A 142 7.79 6.20 -7.70
N TYR A 143 6.66 5.87 -8.34
CA TYR A 143 6.05 4.54 -8.20
C TYR A 143 5.91 3.73 -9.49
N TRP A 144 5.59 4.39 -10.61
CA TRP A 144 5.27 3.73 -11.89
C TRP A 144 6.45 3.82 -12.86
N CYS A 145 7.63 3.45 -12.38
CA CYS A 145 8.81 3.21 -13.19
C CYS A 145 9.52 1.95 -12.67
N PRO A 146 9.82 0.94 -13.52
CA PRO A 146 10.63 -0.18 -13.08
C PRO A 146 12.04 0.31 -12.66
N PRO A 147 12.72 -0.37 -11.71
CA PRO A 147 14.10 -0.06 -11.36
C PRO A 147 15.03 -0.15 -12.57
N HIS A 148 16.06 0.69 -12.65
CA HIS A 148 16.98 0.70 -13.80
C HIS A 148 17.72 -0.64 -13.96
N PRO A 149 18.16 -0.98 -15.19
CA PRO A 149 18.98 -2.17 -15.41
C PRO A 149 20.25 -2.19 -14.54
N PRO A 150 20.75 -3.36 -14.08
CA PRO A 150 21.92 -3.45 -13.21
C PRO A 150 23.20 -2.84 -13.81
N GLU A 151 23.31 -2.77 -15.13
CA GLU A 151 24.43 -2.15 -15.84
C GLU A 151 24.38 -0.61 -15.88
N VAL A 152 23.27 -0.01 -15.45
CA VAL A 152 23.09 1.45 -15.41
C VAL A 152 23.49 1.96 -14.02
N GLU A 153 24.54 2.76 -13.97
CA GLU A 153 24.92 3.48 -12.75
C GLU A 153 23.82 4.43 -12.33
N ILE A 154 23.45 4.43 -11.04
CA ILE A 154 22.40 5.29 -10.50
C ILE A 154 23.00 6.64 -10.10
N THR A 155 22.43 7.72 -10.63
CA THR A 155 22.87 9.10 -10.35
C THR A 155 21.67 10.02 -10.15
N ALA A 156 21.87 11.19 -9.54
CA ALA A 156 20.82 12.19 -9.40
C ALA A 156 20.21 12.62 -10.76
N GLU A 157 20.96 12.45 -11.84
CA GLU A 157 20.54 12.80 -13.20
C GLU A 157 19.59 11.77 -13.83
N ASN A 158 19.61 10.51 -13.39
CA ASN A 158 18.80 9.45 -13.99
C ASN A 158 17.73 8.86 -13.07
N ILE A 159 17.72 9.20 -11.78
CA ILE A 159 16.62 8.82 -10.88
C ILE A 159 15.32 9.52 -11.36
N PRO A 160 14.20 8.80 -11.58
CA PRO A 160 12.99 9.37 -12.18
C PRO A 160 12.46 10.62 -11.46
N TYR A 161 12.28 10.56 -10.14
CA TYR A 161 11.72 11.69 -9.38
C TYR A 161 12.68 12.88 -9.30
N MET A 162 13.99 12.64 -9.38
CA MET A 162 14.99 13.70 -9.46
C MET A 162 14.93 14.41 -10.79
N GLN A 163 14.71 13.69 -11.90
CA GLN A 163 14.49 14.30 -13.21
C GLN A 163 13.24 15.19 -13.22
N VAL A 164 12.16 14.77 -12.54
CA VAL A 164 10.95 15.60 -12.38
C VAL A 164 11.27 16.88 -11.60
N TYR A 165 11.92 16.78 -10.45
CA TYR A 165 12.31 17.98 -9.70
C TYR A 165 13.24 18.89 -10.51
N LYS A 166 14.24 18.35 -11.19
CA LYS A 166 15.17 19.14 -12.02
C LYS A 166 14.45 19.92 -13.11
N GLN A 167 13.41 19.33 -13.70
CA GLN A 167 12.62 19.96 -14.76
C GLN A 167 11.62 20.99 -14.24
N TYR A 168 10.89 20.67 -13.17
CA TYR A 168 9.71 21.42 -12.76
C TYR A 168 9.86 22.23 -11.46
N ALA A 169 10.84 21.90 -10.63
CA ALA A 169 11.18 22.60 -9.39
C ALA A 169 12.70 22.57 -9.14
N PRO A 170 13.49 23.20 -10.02
CA PRO A 170 14.96 23.17 -9.97
C PRO A 170 15.54 23.81 -8.70
N ASP A 171 14.74 24.57 -7.96
CA ASP A 171 15.05 25.18 -6.68
C ASP A 171 14.78 24.24 -5.48
N VAL A 172 13.98 23.19 -5.67
CA VAL A 172 13.88 22.05 -4.74
C VAL A 172 14.97 21.02 -5.05
N TRP A 173 15.34 20.87 -6.33
CA TRP A 173 16.31 19.89 -6.76
C TRP A 173 17.72 20.18 -6.21
N THR A 174 18.27 19.20 -5.49
CA THR A 174 19.68 19.17 -5.09
C THR A 174 20.13 17.72 -4.92
N GLU A 175 21.42 17.41 -5.10
CA GLU A 175 21.92 16.03 -4.97
C GLU A 175 21.70 15.49 -3.55
N GLU A 176 21.77 16.36 -2.54
CA GLU A 176 21.56 16.06 -1.12
C GLU A 176 20.16 15.49 -0.82
N LEU A 177 19.16 15.74 -1.68
CA LEU A 177 17.82 15.11 -1.53
C LEU A 177 17.89 13.58 -1.45
N LEU A 178 18.93 12.97 -2.05
CA LEU A 178 19.13 11.52 -2.05
C LEU A 178 19.64 10.97 -0.72
N ASP A 179 20.09 11.85 0.18
CA ASP A 179 20.53 11.50 1.53
C ASP A 179 19.65 12.16 2.60
N MET A 180 18.77 13.11 2.26
CA MET A 180 17.85 13.70 3.24
C MET A 180 16.80 12.72 3.79
N THR A 181 16.44 12.94 5.05
CA THR A 181 15.20 12.50 5.69
C THR A 181 14.04 13.40 5.28
N MET A 182 12.79 12.93 5.46
CA MET A 182 11.63 13.80 5.23
C MET A 182 11.60 14.98 6.20
N TRP A 183 12.11 14.80 7.42
CA TRP A 183 12.21 15.85 8.42
C TRP A 183 13.09 17.02 7.96
N GLU A 184 14.28 16.72 7.46
CA GLU A 184 15.20 17.74 6.95
C GLU A 184 14.59 18.50 5.77
N LEU A 185 13.94 17.79 4.85
CA LEU A 185 13.25 18.44 3.74
C LEU A 185 12.12 19.35 4.22
N MET A 186 11.33 18.90 5.20
CA MET A 186 10.28 19.74 5.77
C MET A 186 10.85 20.92 6.57
N ASP A 187 12.01 20.80 7.21
CA ASP A 187 12.62 21.90 7.96
C ASP A 187 13.02 23.09 7.07
N GLU A 188 13.28 22.86 5.78
CA GLU A 188 13.52 23.93 4.80
C GLU A 188 12.23 24.67 4.40
N TYR A 189 11.17 23.92 4.12
CA TYR A 189 9.96 24.44 3.45
C TYR A 189 8.79 24.72 4.39
N ILE A 190 8.76 24.12 5.57
CA ILE A 190 7.62 24.14 6.51
C ILE A 190 8.06 24.79 7.82
N GLU A 191 7.19 25.62 8.41
CA GLU A 191 7.45 26.30 9.68
C GLU A 191 6.81 25.58 10.87
N THR A 192 5.54 25.21 10.73
CA THR A 192 4.74 24.72 11.86
C THR A 192 5.09 23.27 12.20
N GLU A 193 5.63 23.04 13.40
CA GLU A 193 6.08 21.70 13.83
C GLU A 193 4.94 20.68 13.83
N SER A 194 3.73 21.07 14.26
CA SER A 194 2.58 20.16 14.25
C SER A 194 2.17 19.71 12.84
N TYR A 195 2.43 20.54 11.82
CA TYR A 195 2.19 20.15 10.44
C TYR A 195 3.24 19.17 9.94
N LYS A 196 4.51 19.36 10.32
CA LYS A 196 5.57 18.40 10.02
C LYS A 196 5.27 17.04 10.64
N VAL A 197 4.83 17.02 11.90
CA VAL A 197 4.41 15.78 12.59
C VAL A 197 3.23 15.12 11.88
N GLN A 198 2.23 15.90 11.47
CA GLN A 198 1.09 15.39 10.71
C GLN A 198 1.56 14.72 9.41
N MET A 199 2.37 15.40 8.60
CA MET A 199 2.85 14.88 7.31
C MET A 199 3.79 13.68 7.48
N ALA A 200 4.64 13.70 8.51
CA ALA A 200 5.47 12.56 8.87
C ALA A 200 4.62 11.33 9.24
N MET A 201 3.58 11.50 10.05
CA MET A 201 2.64 10.43 10.35
C MET A 201 1.94 9.92 9.10
N VAL A 202 1.42 10.81 8.24
CA VAL A 202 0.75 10.40 6.99
C VAL A 202 1.71 9.60 6.11
N ALA A 203 2.96 10.04 5.95
CA ALA A 203 3.97 9.30 5.20
C ALA A 203 4.24 7.92 5.82
N TRP A 204 4.35 7.87 7.15
CA TRP A 204 4.61 6.63 7.89
C TRP A 204 3.48 5.61 7.75
N TYR A 205 2.22 6.02 7.93
CA TYR A 205 1.05 5.18 7.64
C TYR A 205 0.90 4.85 6.15
N SER A 206 1.49 5.66 5.28
CA SER A 206 1.63 5.39 3.85
C SER A 206 2.90 4.59 3.52
N GLY A 207 3.55 4.02 4.54
CA GLY A 207 4.57 2.97 4.45
C GLY A 207 6.02 3.40 4.32
N ALA A 208 6.30 4.66 4.07
CA ALA A 208 7.67 5.19 4.06
C ALA A 208 7.93 5.87 5.40
N SER A 209 8.99 5.48 6.12
CA SER A 209 9.28 6.06 7.43
C SER A 209 10.09 7.37 7.29
N PRO A 210 9.54 8.52 7.75
CA PRO A 210 10.12 9.86 7.61
C PRO A 210 11.57 10.03 8.08
N GLU A 211 12.01 9.22 9.04
CA GLU A 211 13.30 9.33 9.72
C GLU A 211 14.47 8.67 8.99
N TRP A 212 14.22 7.92 7.91
CA TRP A 212 15.29 7.25 7.19
C TRP A 212 16.00 8.18 6.22
N GLU A 213 17.32 8.18 6.32
CA GLU A 213 18.23 8.82 5.37
C GLU A 213 17.97 8.31 3.94
N GLY A 214 17.87 9.24 2.99
CA GLY A 214 17.61 8.96 1.58
C GLY A 214 16.18 8.52 1.24
N VAL A 215 15.23 8.73 2.14
CA VAL A 215 13.80 8.37 1.95
C VAL A 215 12.89 9.61 1.90
N ALA A 216 13.45 10.83 1.91
CA ALA A 216 12.67 12.08 1.86
C ALA A 216 11.61 12.09 0.74
N VAL A 217 12.03 11.90 -0.51
CA VAL A 217 11.11 11.97 -1.66
C VAL A 217 10.10 10.82 -1.69
N PRO A 218 10.48 9.54 -1.47
CA PRO A 218 9.51 8.46 -1.30
C PRO A 218 8.48 8.71 -0.18
N ALA A 219 8.88 9.30 0.94
CA ALA A 219 8.00 9.64 2.05
C ALA A 219 7.01 10.76 1.70
N VAL A 220 7.49 11.83 1.04
CA VAL A 220 6.64 12.87 0.44
C VAL A 220 5.67 12.24 -0.56
N GLY A 221 6.14 11.31 -1.40
CA GLY A 221 5.32 10.57 -2.35
C GLY A 221 4.16 9.83 -1.69
N GLY A 222 4.39 9.22 -0.52
CA GLY A 222 3.35 8.51 0.24
C GLY A 222 2.26 9.45 0.72
N ALA A 223 2.65 10.58 1.32
CA ALA A 223 1.74 11.61 1.76
C ALA A 223 1.00 12.29 0.58
N LEU A 224 1.69 12.54 -0.52
CA LEU A 224 1.10 13.09 -1.74
C LEU A 224 0.10 12.13 -2.37
N ALA A 225 0.42 10.84 -2.48
CA ALA A 225 -0.48 9.84 -3.06
C ALA A 225 -1.78 9.73 -2.25
N PHE A 226 -1.70 9.86 -0.94
CA PHE A 226 -2.85 9.91 -0.05
C PHE A 226 -3.74 11.14 -0.32
N ALA A 227 -3.13 12.32 -0.44
CA ALA A 227 -3.84 13.59 -0.66
C ALA A 227 -4.38 13.74 -2.10
N TYR A 228 -3.71 13.16 -3.10
CA TYR A 228 -3.99 13.36 -4.53
C TYR A 228 -5.41 12.96 -4.94
N VAL A 229 -5.99 11.97 -4.27
CA VAL A 229 -7.38 11.53 -4.50
C VAL A 229 -8.38 12.06 -3.49
N GLY A 230 -7.95 12.97 -2.61
CA GLY A 230 -8.79 13.54 -1.56
C GLY A 230 -9.22 12.57 -0.50
N VAL A 231 -8.34 11.65 -0.07
CA VAL A 231 -8.56 10.86 1.15
C VAL A 231 -9.89 10.09 1.15
N THR A 232 -10.47 9.82 -0.02
CA THR A 232 -11.81 9.25 -0.13
C THR A 232 -11.73 7.79 -0.57
N PRO A 233 -12.38 6.86 0.13
CA PRO A 233 -12.47 5.48 -0.34
C PRO A 233 -13.31 5.40 -1.63
N PRO A 234 -12.98 4.48 -2.55
CA PRO A 234 -13.84 4.19 -3.69
C PRO A 234 -15.25 3.78 -3.24
N ARG A 235 -16.25 3.91 -4.13
CA ARG A 235 -17.58 3.35 -3.85
C ARG A 235 -17.46 1.84 -3.68
N GLY A 236 -17.99 1.32 -2.57
CA GLY A 236 -17.82 -0.07 -2.17
C GLY A 236 -16.49 -0.38 -1.47
N GLY A 237 -15.73 0.65 -1.06
CA GLY A 237 -14.44 0.51 -0.40
C GLY A 237 -13.33 0.00 -1.32
N MET A 238 -12.21 -0.39 -0.74
CA MET A 238 -11.07 -0.91 -1.51
C MET A 238 -11.37 -2.24 -2.19
N HIS A 239 -12.31 -3.01 -1.65
CA HIS A 239 -12.83 -4.19 -2.32
C HIS A 239 -13.61 -3.85 -3.58
N GLY A 240 -14.37 -2.75 -3.59
CA GLY A 240 -15.03 -2.22 -4.80
C GLY A 240 -14.02 -1.84 -5.90
N TYR A 241 -12.87 -1.27 -5.50
CA TYR A 241 -11.75 -1.02 -6.40
C TYR A 241 -11.15 -2.32 -6.94
N PHE A 242 -10.81 -3.26 -6.06
CA PHE A 242 -10.33 -4.58 -6.48
C PHE A 242 -11.31 -5.28 -7.43
N HIS A 243 -12.61 -5.21 -7.14
CA HIS A 243 -13.66 -5.78 -7.99
C HIS A 243 -13.68 -5.17 -9.39
N SER A 244 -13.25 -3.93 -9.56
CA SER A 244 -13.09 -3.36 -10.91
C SER A 244 -11.94 -4.00 -11.68
N ILE A 245 -10.84 -4.32 -11.00
CA ILE A 245 -9.66 -4.98 -11.58
C ILE A 245 -9.99 -6.42 -11.96
N ILE A 246 -10.61 -7.20 -11.07
CA ILE A 246 -10.97 -8.59 -11.35
C ILE A 246 -12.00 -8.69 -12.49
N ARG A 247 -12.99 -7.77 -12.54
CA ARG A 247 -13.94 -7.70 -13.67
C ARG A 247 -13.25 -7.34 -14.98
N CYS A 248 -12.23 -6.48 -14.95
CA CYS A 248 -11.41 -6.19 -16.13
C CYS A 248 -10.67 -7.44 -16.61
N ALA A 249 -9.98 -8.14 -15.71
CA ALA A 249 -9.26 -9.37 -16.03
C ALA A 249 -10.20 -10.43 -16.65
N MET A 250 -11.34 -10.69 -16.02
CA MET A 250 -12.32 -11.66 -16.51
C MET A 250 -12.97 -11.24 -17.84
N ALA A 251 -13.24 -9.95 -18.04
CA ALA A 251 -13.77 -9.44 -19.30
C ALA A 251 -12.80 -9.64 -20.48
N HIS A 252 -11.50 -9.70 -20.20
CA HIS A 252 -10.46 -10.03 -21.18
C HIS A 252 -10.09 -11.53 -21.21
N GLY A 253 -10.80 -12.39 -20.48
CA GLY A 253 -10.66 -13.84 -20.55
C GLY A 253 -9.73 -14.47 -19.53
N ALA A 254 -9.25 -13.74 -18.52
CA ALA A 254 -8.51 -14.34 -17.42
C ALA A 254 -9.42 -15.28 -16.60
N VAL A 255 -8.87 -16.43 -16.22
CA VAL A 255 -9.52 -17.40 -15.33
C VAL A 255 -9.08 -17.13 -13.89
N ILE A 256 -10.02 -16.92 -12.97
CA ILE A 256 -9.74 -16.77 -11.54
C ILE A 256 -10.30 -17.98 -10.81
N ARG A 257 -9.46 -18.71 -10.08
CA ARG A 257 -9.86 -19.86 -9.28
C ARG A 257 -9.57 -19.61 -7.81
N THR A 258 -10.62 -19.52 -7.02
CA THR A 258 -10.55 -19.48 -5.56
C THR A 258 -10.56 -20.89 -4.98
N ILE A 259 -10.19 -21.02 -3.70
CA ILE A 259 -10.06 -22.30 -3.00
C ILE A 259 -9.06 -23.24 -3.72
N CYS A 260 -7.99 -22.64 -4.24
CA CYS A 260 -6.89 -23.28 -4.96
C CYS A 260 -5.55 -23.04 -4.25
N PRO A 261 -5.36 -23.52 -3.01
CA PRO A 261 -4.06 -23.44 -2.35
C PRO A 261 -2.99 -24.13 -3.22
N VAL A 262 -1.96 -23.39 -3.61
CA VAL A 262 -0.79 -23.93 -4.31
C VAL A 262 0.13 -24.57 -3.28
N ASP A 263 0.60 -25.77 -3.60
CA ASP A 263 1.53 -26.58 -2.80
C ASP A 263 2.98 -26.44 -3.29
N GLU A 264 3.17 -26.43 -4.61
CA GLU A 264 4.50 -26.44 -5.23
C GLU A 264 4.49 -25.62 -6.52
N ILE A 265 5.55 -24.84 -6.74
CA ILE A 265 5.92 -24.34 -8.07
C ILE A 265 6.82 -25.40 -8.71
N ILE A 266 6.35 -26.02 -9.79
CA ILE A 266 7.00 -27.17 -10.42
C ILE A 266 8.19 -26.67 -11.25
N ILE A 267 9.39 -27.10 -10.86
CA ILE A 267 10.64 -26.79 -11.55
C ILE A 267 11.13 -27.99 -12.35
N ARG A 268 11.41 -27.79 -13.64
CA ARG A 268 12.06 -28.78 -14.52
C ARG A 268 13.26 -28.14 -15.19
N GLU A 269 14.43 -28.78 -15.07
CA GLU A 269 15.67 -28.31 -15.70
C GLU A 269 15.99 -26.83 -15.43
N GLY A 270 15.71 -26.36 -14.20
CA GLY A 270 15.94 -24.97 -13.79
C GLY A 270 14.85 -23.96 -14.22
N ARG A 271 13.78 -24.41 -14.88
CA ARG A 271 12.66 -23.59 -15.33
C ARG A 271 11.37 -23.90 -14.58
N ALA A 272 10.63 -22.86 -14.17
CA ALA A 272 9.27 -22.98 -13.66
C ALA A 272 8.30 -23.27 -14.81
N VAL A 273 7.61 -24.41 -14.74
CA VAL A 273 6.77 -24.91 -15.84
C VAL A 273 5.29 -25.03 -15.46
N GLY A 274 4.94 -24.80 -14.20
CA GLY A 274 3.58 -24.93 -13.71
C GLY A 274 3.53 -24.97 -12.19
N VAL A 275 2.38 -25.34 -11.65
CA VAL A 275 2.15 -25.45 -10.21
C VAL A 275 1.35 -26.71 -9.89
N ARG A 276 1.56 -27.24 -8.69
CA ARG A 276 0.71 -28.28 -8.09
C ARG A 276 -0.15 -27.65 -6.99
N LEU A 277 -1.44 -27.93 -7.02
CA LEU A 277 -2.40 -27.56 -5.97
C LEU A 277 -2.35 -28.58 -4.82
N ARG A 278 -2.67 -28.15 -3.60
CA ARG A 278 -2.88 -29.09 -2.49
C ARG A 278 -4.07 -30.02 -2.78
N ASP A 279 -4.07 -31.19 -2.16
CA ASP A 279 -5.18 -32.15 -2.28
C ASP A 279 -6.53 -31.55 -1.86
N THR A 280 -6.50 -30.60 -0.91
CA THR A 280 -7.67 -29.87 -0.41
C THR A 280 -8.23 -28.82 -1.37
N ALA A 281 -7.57 -28.54 -2.51
CA ALA A 281 -8.11 -27.59 -3.48
C ALA A 281 -9.46 -28.05 -4.03
N ALA A 282 -10.38 -27.11 -4.24
CA ALA A 282 -11.75 -27.41 -4.67
C ALA A 282 -11.84 -28.04 -6.08
N TRP A 283 -10.78 -27.90 -6.88
CA TRP A 283 -10.74 -28.35 -8.27
C TRP A 283 -10.13 -29.75 -8.40
N GLY A 284 -10.65 -30.52 -9.37
CA GLY A 284 -10.25 -31.91 -9.60
C GLY A 284 -8.88 -32.05 -10.25
N GLU A 285 -8.53 -31.18 -11.21
CA GLU A 285 -7.18 -31.12 -11.77
C GLU A 285 -6.25 -30.46 -10.74
N LYS A 286 -5.15 -31.15 -10.42
CA LYS A 286 -4.21 -30.73 -9.38
C LYS A 286 -2.94 -30.13 -9.96
N THR A 287 -2.69 -30.32 -11.24
CA THR A 287 -1.52 -29.75 -11.92
C THR A 287 -1.95 -28.76 -12.99
N ILE A 288 -1.46 -27.53 -12.90
CA ILE A 288 -1.71 -26.49 -13.91
C ILE A 288 -0.38 -26.05 -14.51
N TRP A 289 -0.24 -26.18 -15.82
CA TRP A 289 1.00 -25.87 -16.52
C TRP A 289 0.99 -24.44 -17.08
N ALA A 290 2.18 -23.84 -17.10
CA ALA A 290 2.45 -22.56 -17.73
C ALA A 290 3.29 -22.77 -19.01
N ASN A 291 2.83 -22.22 -20.14
CA ASN A 291 3.58 -22.27 -21.40
C ASN A 291 4.69 -21.22 -21.43
N LYS A 292 4.47 -20.04 -20.83
CA LYS A 292 5.42 -18.92 -20.83
C LYS A 292 6.05 -18.67 -19.47
N ALA A 293 5.26 -18.50 -18.42
CA ALA A 293 5.79 -18.24 -17.09
C ALA A 293 4.82 -18.55 -15.94
N VAL A 294 5.40 -18.90 -14.79
CA VAL A 294 4.71 -18.81 -13.50
C VAL A 294 5.04 -17.46 -12.89
N VAL A 295 4.04 -16.76 -12.35
CA VAL A 295 4.25 -15.51 -11.63
C VAL A 295 3.83 -15.69 -10.18
N SER A 296 4.76 -15.46 -9.25
CA SER A 296 4.42 -15.41 -7.84
C SER A 296 3.93 -14.01 -7.47
N ALA A 297 2.65 -13.90 -7.16
CA ALA A 297 2.05 -12.71 -6.55
C ALA A 297 1.91 -12.90 -5.01
N MET A 298 2.81 -13.70 -4.43
CA MET A 298 2.93 -13.95 -2.99
C MET A 298 4.21 -13.35 -2.42
N ASP A 299 4.33 -13.32 -1.09
CA ASP A 299 5.57 -12.97 -0.43
C ASP A 299 6.77 -13.79 -0.96
N ILE A 300 7.93 -13.13 -0.99
CA ILE A 300 9.14 -13.69 -1.57
C ILE A 300 9.71 -14.79 -0.68
N GLN A 301 9.64 -14.64 0.65
CA GLN A 301 10.07 -15.69 1.56
C GLN A 301 9.15 -16.90 1.45
N GLN A 302 7.83 -16.72 1.41
CA GLN A 302 6.91 -17.84 1.19
C GLN A 302 7.13 -18.53 -0.15
N THR A 303 7.38 -17.76 -1.22
CA THR A 303 7.68 -18.30 -2.55
C THR A 303 8.87 -19.25 -2.48
N PHE A 304 9.98 -18.84 -1.87
CA PHE A 304 11.21 -19.64 -1.81
C PHE A 304 11.31 -20.65 -0.67
N LEU A 305 10.63 -20.42 0.45
CA LEU A 305 10.74 -21.27 1.63
C LEU A 305 9.60 -22.28 1.73
N LYS A 306 8.46 -22.03 1.06
CA LYS A 306 7.29 -22.93 1.09
C LYS A 306 7.01 -23.57 -0.27
N LEU A 307 7.05 -22.80 -1.37
CA LEU A 307 6.60 -23.30 -2.69
C LEU A 307 7.72 -23.82 -3.58
N ILE A 308 8.94 -23.32 -3.39
CA ILE A 308 10.14 -23.77 -4.09
C ILE A 308 10.98 -24.55 -3.09
N GLY A 309 11.17 -25.84 -3.31
CA GLY A 309 11.95 -26.66 -2.39
C GLY A 309 13.43 -26.23 -2.35
N PRO A 310 14.13 -26.40 -1.21
CA PRO A 310 15.51 -25.96 -1.03
C PRO A 310 16.49 -26.62 -2.01
N GLN A 311 16.14 -27.78 -2.57
CA GLN A 311 16.93 -28.48 -3.59
C GLN A 311 17.10 -27.69 -4.90
N HIS A 312 16.27 -26.67 -5.14
CA HIS A 312 16.36 -25.84 -6.34
C HIS A 312 17.24 -24.61 -6.15
N MET A 313 17.68 -24.32 -4.93
CA MET A 313 18.29 -23.04 -4.56
C MET A 313 19.63 -23.23 -3.84
N ASP A 314 20.56 -22.31 -4.09
CA ASP A 314 21.78 -22.24 -3.31
C ASP A 314 21.50 -21.80 -1.87
N VAL A 315 22.18 -22.43 -0.91
CA VAL A 315 22.02 -22.14 0.53
C VAL A 315 22.30 -20.67 0.85
N SER A 316 23.31 -20.07 0.20
CA SER A 316 23.65 -18.66 0.36
C SER A 316 22.55 -17.72 -0.13
N PHE A 317 21.87 -18.07 -1.22
CA PHE A 317 20.73 -17.31 -1.72
C PHE A 317 19.53 -17.41 -0.76
N LEU A 318 19.20 -18.61 -0.29
CA LEU A 318 18.12 -18.79 0.68
C LEU A 318 18.37 -18.04 1.99
N GLN A 319 19.62 -17.94 2.44
CA GLN A 319 19.94 -17.12 3.61
C GLN A 319 19.64 -15.65 3.36
N ARG A 320 20.06 -15.10 2.21
CA ARG A 320 19.73 -13.70 1.85
C ARG A 320 18.23 -13.46 1.75
N ILE A 321 17.45 -14.42 1.25
CA ILE A 321 15.98 -14.33 1.24
C ILE A 321 15.41 -14.27 2.66
N LYS A 322 15.92 -15.08 3.59
CA LYS A 322 15.51 -15.03 5.01
C LYS A 322 15.93 -13.72 5.70
N ASP A 323 17.03 -13.13 5.25
CA ASP A 323 17.56 -11.88 5.80
C ASP A 323 16.79 -10.64 5.29
N ILE A 324 15.97 -10.78 4.23
CA ILE A 324 15.05 -9.73 3.79
C ILE A 324 14.18 -9.35 4.98
N SER A 325 14.33 -8.09 5.38
CA SER A 325 13.76 -7.60 6.61
C SER A 325 12.29 -7.24 6.39
N LEU A 326 11.42 -8.06 6.98
CA LEU A 326 10.05 -7.68 7.32
C LEU A 326 10.01 -6.67 8.48
N LYS A 327 11.15 -6.42 9.17
CA LYS A 327 11.23 -5.37 10.20
C LYS A 327 10.82 -4.05 9.55
N GLY A 328 9.69 -3.59 9.99
CA GLY A 328 9.02 -2.37 9.60
C GLY A 328 7.89 -2.20 10.59
N SER A 329 6.99 -1.31 10.30
CA SER A 329 5.81 -1.11 11.13
C SER A 329 4.71 -2.10 10.75
N SER A 330 3.89 -2.50 11.72
CA SER A 330 2.61 -3.19 11.51
C SER A 330 1.46 -2.36 12.08
N ILE A 331 0.20 -2.69 11.81
CA ILE A 331 -0.94 -1.89 12.28
C ILE A 331 -1.87 -2.70 13.15
N TYR A 332 -2.26 -2.10 14.28
CA TYR A 332 -3.42 -2.51 15.05
C TYR A 332 -4.62 -1.73 14.51
N VAL A 333 -5.60 -2.45 13.96
CA VAL A 333 -6.78 -1.84 13.33
C VAL A 333 -7.98 -1.95 14.27
N SER A 334 -8.69 -0.85 14.48
CA SER A 334 -9.88 -0.76 15.32
C SER A 334 -11.08 -0.19 14.56
N HIS A 335 -12.27 -0.66 14.92
CA HIS A 335 -13.55 -0.24 14.37
C HIS A 335 -14.54 -0.03 15.52
N PHE A 336 -15.21 1.12 15.53
CA PHE A 336 -16.12 1.49 16.59
C PHE A 336 -17.53 1.70 16.05
N LEU A 337 -18.50 0.99 16.63
CA LEU A 337 -19.92 1.21 16.40
C LEU A 337 -20.49 1.96 17.61
N PHE A 338 -21.00 3.16 17.39
CA PHE A 338 -21.57 4.03 18.42
C PHE A 338 -23.10 4.11 18.30
N ARG A 339 -23.75 4.43 19.43
CA ARG A 339 -25.18 4.78 19.49
C ARG A 339 -25.47 6.10 18.79
N GLU A 340 -24.68 7.12 19.12
CA GLU A 340 -24.80 8.46 18.57
C GLU A 340 -23.54 8.82 17.78
N PRO A 341 -23.61 9.79 16.85
CA PRO A 341 -22.42 10.37 16.24
C PRO A 341 -21.42 10.87 17.30
N PRO A 342 -20.10 10.70 17.10
CA PRO A 342 -19.07 11.29 17.94
C PRO A 342 -19.29 12.80 18.08
N ARG A 343 -19.33 13.27 19.33
CA ARG A 343 -19.31 14.68 19.68
C ARG A 343 -17.87 15.06 19.99
N PHE A 344 -17.31 15.94 19.19
CA PHE A 344 -15.91 16.30 19.31
C PHE A 344 -15.70 17.32 20.43
N ARG A 345 -14.58 17.17 21.15
CA ARG A 345 -14.26 18.03 22.29
C ARG A 345 -14.14 19.49 21.87
N SER A 346 -14.53 20.39 22.77
CA SER A 346 -14.57 21.85 22.52
C SER A 346 -13.25 22.47 22.08
N LYS A 347 -12.11 21.87 22.43
CA LYS A 347 -10.77 22.31 21.98
C LYS A 347 -10.55 22.16 20.47
N PHE A 348 -11.46 21.46 19.77
CA PHE A 348 -11.45 21.24 18.32
C PHE A 348 -12.60 21.93 17.59
N LYS A 349 -13.18 22.95 18.22
CA LYS A 349 -14.31 23.70 17.66
C LYS A 349 -13.98 24.25 16.26
N GLY A 350 -14.88 24.03 15.31
CA GLY A 350 -14.73 24.45 13.91
C GLY A 350 -14.07 23.40 13.00
N LEU A 351 -13.58 22.27 13.53
CA LEU A 351 -13.02 21.17 12.75
C LEU A 351 -13.84 19.87 12.87
N GLU A 352 -15.05 19.93 13.40
CA GLU A 352 -15.89 18.75 13.66
C GLU A 352 -16.13 17.93 12.40
N ASN A 353 -16.37 18.58 11.26
CA ASN A 353 -16.57 17.89 9.98
C ASN A 353 -15.28 17.25 9.46
N ALA A 354 -14.14 17.94 9.60
CA ALA A 354 -12.84 17.39 9.22
C ALA A 354 -12.53 16.13 10.03
N ILE A 355 -12.71 16.19 11.35
CA ILE A 355 -12.49 15.05 12.25
C ILE A 355 -13.44 13.90 11.92
N ALA A 356 -14.70 14.21 11.61
CA ALA A 356 -15.67 13.22 11.19
C ALA A 356 -15.30 12.54 9.85
N ASP A 357 -14.53 13.17 8.97
CA ASP A 357 -14.10 12.58 7.69
C ASP A 357 -12.71 11.90 7.79
N GLY A 358 -11.93 12.19 8.84
CA GLY A 358 -10.67 11.53 9.16
C GLY A 358 -9.65 12.48 9.79
N VAL A 359 -8.75 11.97 10.63
CA VAL A 359 -7.77 12.82 11.31
C VAL A 359 -6.52 12.07 11.75
N VAL A 360 -5.44 12.83 11.93
CA VAL A 360 -4.18 12.42 12.55
C VAL A 360 -4.09 13.09 13.92
N TYR A 361 -3.77 12.34 14.96
CA TYR A 361 -3.66 12.87 16.32
C TYR A 361 -2.78 11.96 17.21
N PRO A 362 -2.08 12.52 18.21
CA PRO A 362 -1.76 13.93 18.37
C PRO A 362 -0.60 14.36 17.47
N CYS A 363 -0.61 15.61 17.02
CA CYS A 363 0.46 16.20 16.21
C CYS A 363 1.38 17.13 17.02
N ASP A 364 1.54 16.92 18.32
CA ASP A 364 2.15 17.90 19.22
C ASP A 364 3.63 18.15 18.93
N SER A 365 4.43 17.10 18.73
CA SER A 365 5.87 17.26 18.56
C SER A 365 6.57 16.04 17.94
N ARG A 366 7.76 16.28 17.40
CA ARG A 366 8.64 15.26 16.82
C ARG A 366 9.16 14.27 17.87
N GLU A 367 9.27 14.70 19.13
CA GLU A 367 9.64 13.82 20.25
C GLU A 367 8.61 12.71 20.45
N LEU A 368 7.31 13.01 20.37
CA LEU A 368 6.26 11.98 20.47
C LEU A 368 6.35 10.98 19.31
N TYR A 369 6.66 11.46 18.10
CA TYR A 369 6.92 10.59 16.95
C TYR A 369 8.07 9.61 17.23
N TYR A 370 9.21 10.12 17.70
CA TYR A 370 10.36 9.28 18.01
C TYR A 370 10.10 8.35 19.20
N GLU A 371 9.33 8.76 20.21
CA GLU A 371 8.92 7.90 21.31
C GLU A 371 8.10 6.69 20.81
N HIS A 372 7.16 6.90 19.90
CA HIS A 372 6.39 5.82 19.30
C HIS A 372 7.26 4.91 18.41
N ILE A 373 8.18 5.49 17.63
CA ILE A 373 9.16 4.74 16.84
C ILE A 373 10.08 3.88 17.74
N MET A 374 10.45 4.36 18.92
CA MET A 374 11.26 3.59 19.88
C MET A 374 10.54 2.31 20.32
N ASP A 375 9.22 2.34 20.50
CA ASP A 375 8.45 1.13 20.82
C ASP A 375 8.53 0.08 19.72
N ILE A 376 8.61 0.51 18.47
CA ILE A 376 8.56 -0.37 17.30
C ILE A 376 9.95 -0.89 16.93
N ASN A 377 10.92 0.00 16.78
CA ASN A 377 12.23 -0.35 16.22
C ASN A 377 13.25 -0.77 17.28
N ALA A 378 13.17 -0.19 18.49
CA ALA A 378 14.15 -0.42 19.56
C ALA A 378 13.63 -1.39 20.62
N ARG A 379 12.55 -1.04 21.32
CA ARG A 379 11.97 -1.85 22.41
C ARG A 379 11.26 -3.08 21.85
N LYS A 380 10.64 -2.96 20.67
CA LYS A 380 9.83 -4.00 20.01
C LYS A 380 8.78 -4.59 20.95
N GLY A 381 8.24 -3.74 21.80
CA GLY A 381 7.17 -4.07 22.73
C GLY A 381 5.88 -3.44 22.29
N SER A 382 4.81 -3.70 23.03
CA SER A 382 3.56 -3.01 22.81
C SER A 382 3.71 -1.50 23.09
N PRO A 383 2.83 -0.64 22.56
CA PRO A 383 2.91 0.80 22.81
C PRO A 383 3.07 1.11 24.31
N SER A 384 4.16 1.82 24.65
CA SER A 384 4.49 2.23 26.02
C SER A 384 3.88 3.59 26.39
N MET A 385 3.57 4.38 25.37
CA MET A 385 2.93 5.68 25.53
C MET A 385 1.56 5.53 26.18
N PRO A 386 1.11 6.51 26.97
CA PRO A 386 -0.26 6.54 27.45
C PRO A 386 -1.23 6.83 26.28
N PRO A 387 -2.50 6.37 26.34
CA PRO A 387 -3.46 6.54 25.26
C PRO A 387 -3.73 8.01 24.92
N GLU A 388 -3.48 8.93 25.85
CA GLU A 388 -3.58 10.38 25.63
C GLU A 388 -2.57 10.93 24.62
N LYS A 389 -1.45 10.23 24.44
CA LYS A 389 -0.29 10.69 23.64
C LYS A 389 0.05 9.80 22.46
N VAL A 390 -0.57 8.64 22.32
CA VAL A 390 -0.25 7.69 21.24
C VAL A 390 -0.67 8.25 19.88
N LEU A 391 0.24 8.14 18.92
CA LEU A 391 0.06 8.62 17.56
C LEU A 391 -0.80 7.65 16.75
N TRP A 392 -1.97 8.11 16.33
CA TRP A 392 -2.93 7.36 15.52
C TRP A 392 -3.45 8.15 14.32
N ILE A 393 -4.02 7.41 13.36
CA ILE A 393 -4.79 7.98 12.26
C ILE A 393 -6.17 7.31 12.21
N SER A 394 -7.22 8.11 12.01
CA SER A 394 -8.58 7.63 11.82
C SER A 394 -9.05 7.95 10.41
N CYS A 395 -9.74 6.99 9.78
CA CYS A 395 -10.43 7.19 8.52
C CYS A 395 -11.85 7.76 8.68
N GLY A 396 -12.12 8.27 9.87
CA GLY A 396 -13.34 8.97 10.18
C GLY A 396 -14.56 8.07 10.18
N SER A 397 -15.69 8.75 10.21
CA SER A 397 -17.00 8.17 10.11
C SER A 397 -17.33 7.72 8.70
N LYS A 398 -17.99 6.58 8.61
CA LYS A 398 -18.63 6.13 7.39
C LYS A 398 -20.04 6.71 7.19
N ARG A 399 -20.45 7.77 7.91
CA ARG A 399 -21.78 8.42 7.81
C ARG A 399 -22.20 8.78 6.40
N ASN A 400 -21.22 9.16 5.59
CA ASN A 400 -21.39 9.60 4.22
C ASN A 400 -21.22 8.43 3.22
N ILE A 401 -21.19 7.19 3.70
CA ILE A 401 -21.15 5.95 2.92
C ILE A 401 -22.40 5.16 3.30
N PRO A 402 -23.53 5.36 2.59
CA PRO A 402 -24.84 4.80 2.99
C PRO A 402 -24.86 3.28 3.22
N ASP A 403 -23.96 2.55 2.58
CA ASP A 403 -23.85 1.09 2.67
C ASP A 403 -22.87 0.59 3.74
N ALA A 404 -22.16 1.47 4.44
CA ALA A 404 -21.19 1.06 5.45
C ALA A 404 -21.84 0.66 6.78
N CYS A 405 -22.89 1.37 7.20
CA CYS A 405 -23.70 1.03 8.36
C CYS A 405 -25.17 1.23 8.02
N ARG A 406 -25.92 0.14 7.93
CA ARG A 406 -27.35 0.11 7.61
C ARG A 406 -28.22 -0.14 8.84
N ILE A 407 -27.61 -0.31 10.01
CA ILE A 407 -28.35 -0.39 11.27
C ILE A 407 -28.87 1.02 11.60
N PRO A 408 -30.20 1.22 11.74
CA PRO A 408 -30.76 2.52 12.10
C PRO A 408 -30.18 3.03 13.42
N ASP A 409 -30.01 4.35 13.52
CA ASP A 409 -29.54 5.03 14.73
C ASP A 409 -28.22 4.46 15.26
N ARG A 410 -27.31 4.10 14.34
CA ARG A 410 -25.94 3.65 14.66
C ARG A 410 -24.92 4.34 13.79
N TYR A 411 -23.75 4.56 14.36
CA TYR A 411 -22.70 5.32 13.71
C TYR A 411 -21.38 4.55 13.72
N LEU A 412 -20.80 4.34 12.54
CA LEU A 412 -19.57 3.58 12.36
C LEU A 412 -18.37 4.52 12.14
N VAL A 413 -17.36 4.41 13.00
CA VAL A 413 -16.01 4.93 12.75
C VAL A 413 -15.15 3.75 12.35
N SER A 414 -14.65 3.78 11.11
CA SER A 414 -13.92 2.65 10.55
C SER A 414 -13.00 3.07 9.42
N PRO A 415 -11.72 2.68 9.45
CA PRO A 415 -10.93 2.19 10.61
C PRO A 415 -10.20 3.30 11.37
N PHE A 416 -9.71 2.92 12.55
CA PHE A 416 -8.76 3.64 13.39
C PHE A 416 -7.48 2.81 13.50
N TYR A 417 -6.32 3.40 13.19
CA TYR A 417 -5.05 2.70 13.13
C TYR A 417 -4.06 3.23 14.16
N VAL A 418 -3.37 2.30 14.83
CA VAL A 418 -2.14 2.56 15.59
C VAL A 418 -1.05 1.67 15.05
N ILE A 419 0.12 2.25 14.77
CA ILE A 419 1.28 1.47 14.39
C ILE A 419 1.84 0.72 15.61
N VAL A 420 2.21 -0.54 15.40
CA VAL A 420 2.77 -1.44 16.40
C VAL A 420 3.93 -2.25 15.78
N PRO A 421 4.77 -2.93 16.58
CA PRO A 421 5.77 -3.82 16.02
C PRO A 421 5.14 -4.98 15.22
N PRO A 422 5.83 -5.51 14.19
CA PRO A 422 5.43 -6.77 13.56
C PRO A 422 5.49 -7.91 14.57
N PRO A 423 4.53 -8.85 14.55
CA PRO A 423 4.44 -10.01 15.43
C PRO A 423 5.79 -10.71 15.64
N GLU A 424 6.47 -11.08 14.56
CA GLU A 424 7.69 -11.88 14.60
C GLU A 424 8.86 -11.22 15.32
N TYR A 425 8.80 -9.90 15.54
CA TYR A 425 9.83 -9.15 16.26
C TYR A 425 9.41 -8.72 17.67
N HIS A 426 8.15 -8.96 18.07
CA HIS A 426 7.65 -8.55 19.38
C HIS A 426 8.35 -9.32 20.51
N VAL A 427 8.91 -8.63 21.51
CA VAL A 427 9.75 -9.24 22.56
C VAL A 427 9.02 -10.25 23.45
N GLU A 428 7.71 -10.10 23.59
CA GLU A 428 6.85 -11.02 24.36
C GLU A 428 6.25 -12.16 23.50
N GLY A 429 6.62 -12.23 22.22
CA GLY A 429 6.15 -13.22 21.26
C GLY A 429 5.11 -12.68 20.27
N PRO A 430 4.87 -13.40 19.15
CA PRO A 430 4.11 -12.90 18.02
C PRO A 430 2.63 -12.65 18.28
N ASP A 431 2.05 -13.33 19.26
CA ASP A 431 0.65 -13.19 19.65
C ASP A 431 0.45 -12.24 20.84
N ALA A 432 1.47 -11.49 21.27
CA ALA A 432 1.40 -10.67 22.49
C ALA A 432 0.22 -9.67 22.51
N LEU A 433 0.06 -8.88 21.45
CA LEU A 433 -1.07 -7.95 21.34
C LEU A 433 -2.43 -8.68 21.23
N ALA A 434 -2.45 -9.87 20.63
CA ALA A 434 -3.67 -10.67 20.52
C ALA A 434 -4.06 -11.33 21.85
N LYS A 435 -3.08 -11.73 22.69
CA LYS A 435 -3.30 -12.24 24.04
C LYS A 435 -3.92 -11.21 24.96
N GLU A 436 -3.51 -9.95 24.82
CA GLU A 436 -4.03 -8.83 25.62
C GLU A 436 -5.04 -7.98 24.84
N LYS A 437 -5.77 -8.58 23.89
CA LYS A 437 -6.63 -7.85 22.97
C LYS A 437 -7.64 -6.93 23.67
N ASP A 438 -8.29 -7.39 24.74
CA ASP A 438 -9.26 -6.57 25.49
C ASP A 438 -8.62 -5.33 26.13
N LYS A 439 -7.38 -5.45 26.62
CA LYS A 439 -6.61 -4.31 27.15
C LYS A 439 -6.29 -3.32 26.04
N TRP A 440 -5.87 -3.81 24.87
CA TRP A 440 -5.56 -2.95 23.72
C TRP A 440 -6.82 -2.32 23.12
N ASP A 441 -7.94 -3.01 23.11
CA ASP A 441 -9.22 -2.47 22.66
C ASP A 441 -9.66 -1.30 23.57
N ALA A 442 -9.57 -1.46 24.88
CA ALA A 442 -9.82 -0.38 25.84
C ALA A 442 -8.84 0.79 25.67
N TYR A 443 -7.57 0.50 25.39
CA TYR A 443 -6.54 1.51 25.11
C TYR A 443 -6.86 2.33 23.85
N MET A 444 -7.26 1.67 22.75
CA MET A 444 -7.60 2.36 21.49
C MET A 444 -8.87 3.20 21.64
N LEU A 445 -9.88 2.70 22.35
CA LEU A 445 -11.08 3.48 22.68
C LEU A 445 -10.71 4.71 23.51
N LYS A 446 -9.81 4.56 24.50
CA LYS A 446 -9.33 5.67 25.32
C LYS A 446 -8.56 6.70 24.51
N ALA A 447 -7.75 6.27 23.55
CA ALA A 447 -7.06 7.17 22.63
C ALA A 447 -8.03 7.96 21.75
N TYR A 448 -9.07 7.30 21.20
CA TYR A 448 -10.12 7.98 20.43
C TYR A 448 -10.94 8.95 21.30
N SER A 449 -11.16 8.62 22.57
CA SER A 449 -11.89 9.47 23.52
C SER A 449 -11.24 10.85 23.73
N GLN A 450 -9.95 10.99 23.40
CA GLN A 450 -9.25 12.29 23.47
C GLN A 450 -9.75 13.29 22.43
N VAL A 451 -10.43 12.80 21.39
CA VAL A 451 -11.03 13.60 20.33
C VAL A 451 -12.56 13.58 20.41
N ALA A 452 -13.16 12.42 20.67
CA ALA A 452 -14.61 12.26 20.80
C ALA A 452 -15.03 12.10 22.28
N GLU A 453 -15.78 13.06 22.82
CA GLU A 453 -16.11 13.13 24.25
C GLU A 453 -17.03 11.99 24.72
N ASN A 454 -17.91 11.51 23.84
CA ASN A 454 -18.91 10.48 24.11
C ASN A 454 -18.47 9.08 23.69
N ALA A 455 -17.21 8.90 23.25
CA ALA A 455 -16.75 7.62 22.70
C ALA A 455 -16.91 6.45 23.68
N GLU A 456 -16.52 6.64 24.95
CA GLU A 456 -16.61 5.59 25.96
C GLU A 456 -18.08 5.30 26.34
N ASP A 457 -18.91 6.34 26.45
CA ASP A 457 -20.29 6.23 26.89
C ASP A 457 -21.22 5.65 25.80
N ASP A 458 -20.96 5.92 24.52
CA ASP A 458 -21.82 5.53 23.40
C ASP A 458 -21.36 4.29 22.64
N LEU A 459 -20.25 3.67 23.03
CA LEU A 459 -19.77 2.44 22.39
C LEU A 459 -20.84 1.34 22.50
N VAL A 460 -21.27 0.83 21.35
CA VAL A 460 -22.15 -0.34 21.24
C VAL A 460 -21.31 -1.59 21.09
N GLN A 461 -20.37 -1.56 20.15
CA GLN A 461 -19.51 -2.68 19.84
C GLN A 461 -18.22 -2.19 19.21
N MET A 462 -17.14 -2.91 19.49
CA MET A 462 -15.83 -2.71 18.89
C MET A 462 -15.39 -3.99 18.20
N TRP A 463 -14.72 -3.84 17.07
CA TRP A 463 -13.94 -4.90 16.45
C TRP A 463 -12.52 -4.42 16.24
N SER A 464 -11.56 -5.32 16.36
CA SER A 464 -10.18 -5.01 16.06
C SER A 464 -9.48 -6.19 15.41
N ASN A 465 -8.42 -5.87 14.69
CA ASN A 465 -7.61 -6.80 13.92
C ASN A 465 -6.14 -6.51 14.25
N PRO A 466 -5.57 -7.14 15.28
CA PRO A 466 -4.14 -7.05 15.56
C PRO A 466 -3.31 -7.66 14.40
N PRO A 467 -2.03 -7.28 14.26
CA PRO A 467 -1.16 -7.79 13.21
C PRO A 467 -1.11 -9.32 13.09
N TRP A 468 -1.06 -10.02 14.23
CA TRP A 468 -1.02 -11.47 14.26
C TRP A 468 -2.28 -12.09 13.65
N GLU A 469 -3.46 -11.56 13.98
CA GLU A 469 -4.73 -12.01 13.38
C GLU A 469 -4.83 -11.65 11.90
N SER A 470 -4.25 -10.50 11.50
CA SER A 470 -4.21 -10.08 10.08
C SER A 470 -3.55 -11.13 9.20
N GLU A 471 -2.39 -11.65 9.62
CA GLU A 471 -1.68 -12.71 8.89
C GLU A 471 -2.47 -14.02 8.88
N HIS A 472 -3.09 -14.41 9.99
CA HIS A 472 -3.86 -15.67 10.07
C HIS A 472 -5.10 -15.64 9.19
N ARG A 473 -5.77 -14.48 9.11
CA ARG A 473 -6.94 -14.26 8.26
C ARG A 473 -6.53 -14.14 6.79
N ASN A 474 -5.35 -13.59 6.53
CA ASN A 474 -4.84 -13.31 5.20
C ASN A 474 -3.35 -13.59 5.13
N VAL A 475 -2.99 -14.80 4.70
CA VAL A 475 -1.60 -15.28 4.65
C VAL A 475 -0.68 -14.48 3.71
N GLY A 476 -1.25 -13.58 2.90
CA GLY A 476 -0.51 -12.59 2.11
C GLY A 476 -0.07 -11.35 2.90
N LEU A 477 -0.55 -11.16 4.13
CA LEU A 477 -0.19 -10.08 5.05
C LEU A 477 0.78 -10.58 6.14
N ILE A 478 1.94 -11.08 5.71
CA ILE A 478 2.97 -11.59 6.65
C ILE A 478 3.41 -10.49 7.62
N GLY A 479 3.54 -10.84 8.90
CA GLY A 479 3.84 -9.90 9.98
C GLY A 479 2.72 -8.87 10.21
N GLY A 480 1.52 -9.10 9.65
CA GLY A 480 0.45 -8.10 9.57
C GLY A 480 0.83 -6.83 8.81
N GLY A 481 1.95 -6.84 8.07
CA GLY A 481 2.52 -5.66 7.43
C GLY A 481 1.75 -5.25 6.17
N TRP A 482 1.39 -3.96 6.07
CA TRP A 482 0.66 -3.44 4.92
C TRP A 482 1.55 -3.01 3.76
N TYR A 483 2.82 -2.68 4.05
CA TYR A 483 3.80 -2.23 3.06
C TYR A 483 4.89 -3.27 2.74
N ALA A 484 4.76 -4.47 3.30
CA ALA A 484 5.72 -5.55 3.17
C ALA A 484 7.10 -5.26 3.80
N THR A 485 8.16 -5.13 2.99
CA THR A 485 9.53 -4.98 3.49
C THR A 485 9.85 -3.53 3.82
N ARG A 486 10.84 -3.33 4.70
CA ARG A 486 11.29 -2.01 5.17
C ARG A 486 11.49 -1.01 4.01
N MET A 487 11.03 0.22 4.20
CA MET A 487 11.28 1.34 3.29
C MET A 487 12.52 2.13 3.73
N CYS A 488 13.69 1.54 3.51
CA CYS A 488 15.00 2.15 3.72
C CYS A 488 15.87 1.97 2.48
N LYS A 489 17.01 2.69 2.41
CA LYS A 489 17.97 2.65 1.28
C LYS A 489 18.32 1.22 0.83
N ASP A 490 18.46 0.29 1.77
CA ASP A 490 18.82 -1.11 1.51
C ASP A 490 17.73 -1.96 0.84
N GLN A 491 16.45 -1.56 0.91
CA GLN A 491 15.31 -2.36 0.40
C GLN A 491 14.31 -1.49 -0.40
N LEU A 492 14.80 -0.40 -0.97
CA LEU A 492 14.02 0.50 -1.82
C LEU A 492 14.46 0.36 -3.29
N TRP A 493 13.50 0.51 -4.21
CA TRP A 493 13.73 0.64 -5.66
C TRP A 493 14.69 -0.42 -6.25
N THR A 494 15.90 -0.05 -6.70
CA THR A 494 16.89 -0.96 -7.29
C THR A 494 17.47 -1.97 -6.31
N ASN A 495 17.28 -1.81 -5.00
CA ASN A 495 17.71 -2.77 -3.99
C ASN A 495 16.58 -3.72 -3.56
N ARG A 496 15.34 -3.53 -4.04
CA ARG A 496 14.17 -4.36 -3.67
C ARG A 496 13.92 -5.44 -4.71
N PRO A 497 13.89 -6.75 -4.38
CA PRO A 497 14.08 -7.33 -3.05
C PRO A 497 15.56 -7.53 -2.70
N LEU A 498 16.36 -7.75 -3.74
CA LEU A 498 17.81 -7.79 -3.75
C LEU A 498 18.25 -7.09 -5.05
N PRO A 499 19.43 -6.45 -5.09
CA PRO A 499 19.88 -5.69 -6.24
C PRO A 499 19.78 -6.43 -7.58
N GLU A 500 20.22 -7.70 -7.62
CA GLU A 500 20.23 -8.51 -8.83
C GLU A 500 18.85 -9.00 -9.31
N TYR A 501 17.82 -8.91 -8.46
CA TYR A 501 16.44 -9.35 -8.74
C TYR A 501 15.44 -8.21 -8.68
N SER A 502 15.92 -6.96 -8.66
CA SER A 502 15.06 -5.78 -8.50
C SER A 502 14.13 -5.52 -9.67
N ARG A 503 14.45 -6.11 -10.83
CA ARG A 503 13.63 -6.07 -12.04
C ARG A 503 12.71 -7.29 -12.15
N TYR A 504 12.10 -7.71 -11.04
CA TYR A 504 11.01 -8.70 -10.96
C TYR A 504 11.30 -10.12 -11.48
N ARG A 505 12.49 -10.36 -12.04
CA ARG A 505 12.98 -11.69 -12.45
C ARG A 505 13.42 -12.48 -11.23
N SER A 506 13.52 -13.80 -11.38
CA SER A 506 14.02 -14.71 -10.36
C SER A 506 15.26 -15.48 -10.86
N PRO A 507 16.04 -16.12 -9.97
CA PRO A 507 17.09 -17.07 -10.38
C PRO A 507 16.57 -18.29 -11.13
N ILE A 508 15.26 -18.55 -11.10
CA ILE A 508 14.61 -19.65 -11.81
C ILE A 508 14.05 -19.11 -13.12
N ASP A 509 14.42 -19.75 -14.24
CA ASP A 509 13.91 -19.37 -15.55
C ASP A 509 12.38 -19.54 -15.60
N GLY A 510 11.67 -18.62 -16.26
CA GLY A 510 10.21 -18.64 -16.36
C GLY A 510 9.46 -18.37 -15.03
N LEU A 511 10.14 -17.97 -13.96
CA LEU A 511 9.51 -17.50 -12.72
C LEU A 511 9.73 -15.99 -12.53
N TYR A 512 8.63 -15.26 -12.32
CA TYR A 512 8.63 -13.81 -12.09
C TYR A 512 7.90 -13.45 -10.79
N PHE A 513 8.18 -12.28 -10.26
CA PHE A 513 7.56 -11.75 -9.04
C PHE A 513 6.58 -10.61 -9.31
N CYS A 514 5.42 -10.64 -8.65
CA CYS A 514 4.40 -9.61 -8.71
C CYS A 514 3.83 -9.32 -7.31
N HIS A 515 4.71 -9.17 -6.33
CA HIS A 515 4.33 -8.91 -4.94
C HIS A 515 5.13 -7.76 -4.32
N GLN A 516 4.54 -7.10 -3.32
CA GLN A 516 5.08 -5.92 -2.65
C GLN A 516 6.39 -6.17 -1.90
N THR A 517 6.63 -7.40 -1.46
CA THR A 517 7.89 -7.81 -0.82
C THR A 517 9.03 -7.95 -1.83
N SER A 518 8.67 -8.22 -3.09
CA SER A 518 9.59 -8.61 -4.16
C SER A 518 9.81 -7.56 -5.24
N GLY A 519 9.04 -6.48 -5.27
CA GLY A 519 9.06 -5.54 -6.38
C GLY A 519 8.75 -4.12 -5.94
N HIS A 520 9.41 -3.17 -6.60
CA HIS A 520 9.14 -1.74 -6.43
C HIS A 520 7.69 -1.40 -6.85
N PRO A 521 6.98 -0.50 -6.16
CA PRO A 521 7.45 0.33 -5.04
C PRO A 521 7.21 -0.23 -3.64
N GLY A 522 6.52 -1.35 -3.51
CA GLY A 522 6.02 -1.85 -2.23
C GLY A 522 4.49 -1.85 -2.20
N GLY A 523 3.91 -1.49 -1.05
CA GLY A 523 2.47 -1.62 -0.80
C GLY A 523 1.56 -0.56 -1.44
N LEU A 524 0.40 -0.32 -0.81
CA LEU A 524 -0.63 0.70 -1.16
C LEU A 524 -1.56 0.40 -2.35
N ALA A 525 -1.56 -0.84 -2.88
CA ALA A 525 -2.49 -1.24 -3.95
C ALA A 525 -2.47 -0.32 -5.21
N LEU A 526 -1.28 0.13 -5.60
CA LEU A 526 -1.04 1.16 -6.62
C LEU A 526 -1.25 0.70 -8.08
N MET A 527 -1.41 -0.61 -8.32
CA MET A 527 -1.18 -1.23 -9.65
C MET A 527 0.22 -0.96 -10.23
N ALA A 528 1.16 -0.46 -9.42
CA ALA A 528 2.50 -0.11 -9.88
C ALA A 528 3.37 -1.34 -10.18
N ILE A 529 3.41 -2.31 -9.26
CA ILE A 529 4.14 -3.58 -9.45
C ILE A 529 3.75 -4.30 -10.75
N PRO A 530 2.46 -4.56 -11.03
CA PRO A 530 2.07 -5.22 -12.28
C PRO A 530 2.39 -4.38 -13.52
N TYR A 531 2.23 -3.05 -13.47
CA TYR A 531 2.61 -2.15 -14.55
C TYR A 531 4.13 -2.18 -14.81
N ASN A 532 4.94 -2.13 -13.76
CA ASN A 532 6.39 -2.18 -13.86
C ASN A 532 6.86 -3.56 -14.36
N LEU A 533 6.26 -4.66 -13.87
CA LEU A 533 6.54 -6.01 -14.35
C LEU A 533 6.18 -6.18 -15.84
N MET A 534 5.11 -5.53 -16.34
CA MET A 534 4.78 -5.58 -17.76
C MET A 534 5.93 -5.08 -18.65
N HIS A 535 6.72 -4.09 -18.22
CA HIS A 535 7.92 -3.67 -18.97
C HIS A 535 8.91 -4.83 -19.13
N ILE A 536 9.12 -5.58 -18.05
CA ILE A 536 10.07 -6.70 -17.99
C ILE A 536 9.58 -7.90 -18.81
N LEU A 537 8.28 -8.19 -18.78
CA LEU A 537 7.69 -9.27 -19.58
C LEU A 537 7.76 -8.96 -21.09
N ILE A 538 7.69 -7.69 -21.46
CA ILE A 538 7.92 -7.23 -22.84
C ILE A 538 9.40 -7.36 -23.22
N GLU A 539 10.31 -6.95 -22.33
CA GLU A 539 11.75 -7.11 -22.51
C GLU A 539 12.18 -8.54 -22.82
N ASP A 540 11.55 -9.48 -22.11
CA ASP A 540 11.83 -10.91 -22.25
C ASP A 540 11.05 -11.56 -23.41
N GLY A 541 10.30 -10.78 -24.19
CA GLY A 541 9.56 -11.26 -25.36
C GLY A 541 8.40 -12.19 -25.01
N LEU A 542 7.93 -12.17 -23.76
CA LEU A 542 6.83 -13.02 -23.31
C LEU A 542 5.46 -12.42 -23.66
N VAL A 543 5.39 -11.10 -23.81
CA VAL A 543 4.15 -10.36 -24.08
C VAL A 543 4.41 -9.28 -25.14
N GLU A 544 3.51 -9.18 -26.09
CA GLU A 544 3.42 -8.05 -27.03
C GLU A 544 2.13 -7.29 -26.71
N PRO A 545 2.21 -6.06 -26.16
CA PRO A 545 1.03 -5.31 -25.80
C PRO A 545 0.41 -4.66 -27.04
N GLY A 546 -0.89 -4.34 -26.96
CA GLY A 546 -1.57 -3.58 -28.02
C GLY A 546 -1.28 -2.08 -27.95
N ASP A 547 -1.86 -1.32 -28.89
CA ASP A 547 -1.69 0.15 -29.04
C ASP A 547 -2.12 0.98 -27.81
N TRP A 548 -2.80 0.36 -26.85
CA TRP A 548 -3.20 0.99 -25.59
C TRP A 548 -2.04 1.13 -24.59
N TRP A 549 -0.93 0.41 -24.80
CA TRP A 549 0.21 0.42 -23.90
C TRP A 549 1.10 1.65 -24.11
N TYR A 550 1.48 2.26 -23.01
CA TYR A 550 2.57 3.23 -22.95
C TYR A 550 3.45 2.93 -21.74
N PRO A 551 4.79 2.94 -21.89
CA PRO A 551 5.70 2.72 -20.79
C PRO A 551 5.88 3.98 -19.95
N SER A 552 6.57 3.83 -18.81
CA SER A 552 7.07 4.96 -18.03
C SER A 552 7.96 5.85 -18.91
N PRO A 553 7.85 7.19 -18.84
CA PRO A 553 8.74 8.08 -19.58
C PRO A 553 10.19 8.03 -19.06
N TRP A 554 10.42 7.50 -17.86
CA TRP A 554 11.75 7.35 -17.25
C TRP A 554 12.28 5.91 -17.34
N TYR A 555 11.57 5.01 -18.02
CA TYR A 555 12.01 3.63 -18.20
C TYR A 555 13.25 3.56 -19.10
N ILE A 556 14.26 2.84 -18.63
CA ILE A 556 15.45 2.49 -19.40
C ILE A 556 15.39 1.00 -19.75
N PRO A 557 15.41 0.63 -21.04
CA PRO A 557 15.43 -0.76 -21.46
C PRO A 557 16.76 -1.42 -21.14
N GLU A 558 16.71 -2.66 -20.66
CA GLU A 558 17.90 -3.48 -20.43
C GLU A 558 18.63 -3.79 -21.74
N LYS A 559 19.96 -3.69 -21.74
CA LYS A 559 20.76 -3.83 -22.96
C LYS A 559 20.59 -5.22 -23.57
N GLY A 560 20.19 -5.26 -24.84
CA GLY A 560 19.98 -6.51 -25.59
C GLY A 560 18.59 -7.14 -25.43
N LYS A 561 17.69 -6.52 -24.67
CA LYS A 561 16.29 -6.90 -24.55
C LYS A 561 15.39 -6.11 -25.51
N ILE A 562 14.15 -6.55 -25.66
CA ILE A 562 13.14 -5.83 -26.46
C ILE A 562 12.71 -4.59 -25.67
N SER A 563 12.72 -3.41 -26.27
CA SER A 563 12.22 -2.22 -25.57
C SER A 563 10.71 -2.29 -25.38
N ALA A 564 10.23 -1.99 -24.17
CA ALA A 564 8.80 -1.79 -23.89
C ALA A 564 8.24 -0.48 -24.47
N ILE A 565 9.08 0.35 -25.10
CA ILE A 565 8.67 1.51 -25.88
C ILE A 565 8.16 1.01 -27.25
N PRO A 566 6.87 1.24 -27.59
CA PRO A 566 6.32 0.82 -28.87
C PRO A 566 7.16 1.36 -30.04
N ARG A 567 7.44 0.50 -31.03
CA ARG A 567 8.04 0.94 -32.30
C ARG A 567 6.98 1.72 -33.06
N LYS A 568 7.22 3.02 -33.28
CA LYS A 568 6.35 3.89 -34.09
C LYS A 568 6.41 3.54 -35.57
#